data_AF-A0A2P4ZB91-F1
#
_entry.id   AF-A0A2P4ZB91-F1
#
_cell.length_a   1.000
_cell.length_b   1.000
_cell.length_c   1.000
_cell.angle_alpha   90.00
_cell.angle_beta   90.00
_cell.angle_gamma   90.00
#
_symmetry.space_group_name_H-M   'P 1'
#
loop_
_entity.id
_entity.type
_entity.pdbx_description
1 polymer ?
#
loop_
_entity_poly.entity_id
_entity_poly.type
_entity_poly.pdbx_seq_one_letter_code
_entity_poly.pdbx_strand_id
1 'polypeptide(L)'
;MALLSPQKVNGLILIGTSMDSESPESRELGCWNGPQATSALVAKSADLAPHDDFEPGSGYVDFLMDIGYGEKVTADLVQKWNRSIQKIYSGDIGKKLICMAAVCLASRDGLYARLPHIRCPVLWMQVLNPFLIAFILF
;
A
#
# COMPACT_ATOMS: atom_id res chain seq x y z
N MET A 1 -9.52 15.28 -6.78
CA MET A 1 -8.31 15.56 -7.60
C MET A 1 -8.47 14.81 -8.92
N ALA A 2 -8.15 15.42 -10.06
CA ALA A 2 -8.20 14.76 -11.37
C ALA A 2 -6.86 14.97 -12.09
N LEU A 3 -6.36 13.92 -12.76
CA LEU A 3 -5.14 14.00 -13.56
C LEU A 3 -5.47 14.58 -14.94
N LEU A 4 -4.85 15.70 -15.29
CA LEU A 4 -4.86 16.21 -16.66
C LEU A 4 -3.81 15.45 -17.47
N SER A 5 -4.22 14.89 -18.61
CA SER A 5 -3.36 14.07 -19.48
C SER A 5 -2.73 12.84 -18.79
N PRO A 6 -3.53 11.91 -18.23
CA PRO A 6 -3.03 10.73 -17.52
C PRO A 6 -2.12 9.84 -18.37
N GLN A 7 -2.27 9.85 -19.69
CA GLN A 7 -1.41 9.14 -20.65
C GLN A 7 0.06 9.59 -20.66
N LYS A 8 0.37 10.75 -20.05
CA LYS A 8 1.74 11.25 -19.87
C LYS A 8 2.35 10.84 -18.53
N VAL A 9 1.63 10.04 -17.74
CA VAL A 9 2.03 9.63 -16.40
C VAL A 9 2.26 8.11 -16.40
N ASN A 10 3.51 7.71 -16.17
CA ASN A 10 3.90 6.29 -16.15
C ASN A 10 3.41 5.59 -14.87
N GLY A 11 3.06 6.34 -13.83
CA GLY A 11 2.51 5.80 -12.60
C GLY A 11 2.40 6.83 -11.49
N LEU A 12 1.74 6.41 -10.39
CA LEU A 12 1.58 7.20 -9.18
C LEU A 12 2.26 6.48 -8.01
N ILE A 13 3.06 7.22 -7.24
CA ILE A 13 3.47 6.78 -5.90
C ILE A 13 2.66 7.62 -4.91
N LEU A 14 1.85 6.95 -4.10
CA LEU A 14 1.02 7.59 -3.09
C LEU A 14 1.77 7.60 -1.76
N ILE A 15 1.82 8.77 -1.11
CA ILE A 15 2.26 8.89 0.29
C ILE A 15 1.04 9.09 1.17
N GLY A 16 0.96 8.30 2.24
CA GLY A 16 -0.02 8.50 3.29
C GLY A 16 0.39 9.68 4.17
N THR A 17 -0.43 10.71 4.21
CA THR A 17 -0.25 11.88 5.07
C THR A 17 -1.18 11.78 6.27
N SER A 18 -1.03 10.74 7.10
CA SER A 18 -1.70 10.75 8.40
C SER A 18 -1.06 11.84 9.26
N MET A 19 -1.88 12.71 9.86
CA MET A 19 -1.39 13.69 10.84
C MET A 19 -0.93 13.04 12.14
N ASP A 20 -1.47 11.86 12.45
CA ASP A 20 -1.15 11.11 13.66
C ASP A 20 -0.30 9.89 13.31
N SER A 21 0.74 9.65 14.10
CA SER A 21 1.64 8.51 13.95
C SER A 21 1.18 7.38 14.87
N GLU A 22 1.24 6.13 14.41
CA GLU A 22 1.03 4.94 15.26
C GLU A 22 2.24 4.73 16.18
N SER A 23 2.39 5.65 17.14
CA SER A 23 3.54 5.74 18.03
C SER A 23 3.61 4.54 18.97
N PRO A 24 4.77 4.26 19.61
CA PRO A 24 4.85 3.29 20.69
C PRO A 24 3.76 3.48 21.75
N GLU A 25 3.51 4.73 22.16
CA GLU A 25 2.51 5.08 23.17
C GLU A 25 1.08 4.71 22.72
N SER A 26 0.72 4.98 21.46
CA SER A 26 -0.60 4.57 20.93
C SER A 26 -0.79 3.04 20.98
N ARG A 27 0.29 2.27 20.75
CA ARG A 27 0.25 0.80 20.78
C ARG A 27 0.16 0.26 22.21
N GLU A 28 0.79 0.91 23.18
CA GLU A 28 0.61 0.59 24.60
C GLU A 28 -0.83 0.80 25.08
N LEU A 29 -1.56 1.74 24.46
CA LEU A 29 -2.98 1.97 24.69
C LEU A 29 -3.90 0.96 23.96
N GLY A 30 -3.33 -0.02 23.26
CA GLY A 30 -4.08 -1.04 22.51
C GLY A 30 -4.54 -0.58 21.13
N CYS A 31 -4.03 0.55 20.61
CA CYS A 31 -4.28 0.94 19.23
C CYS A 31 -3.58 0.00 18.23
N TRP A 32 -4.03 0.10 16.97
CA TRP A 32 -3.53 -0.68 15.86
C TRP A 32 -2.00 -0.63 15.71
N ASN A 33 -1.37 -1.78 15.44
CA ASN A 33 0.07 -1.88 15.21
C ASN A 33 0.39 -2.09 13.71
N GLY A 34 0.26 -1.02 12.92
CA GLY A 34 0.52 -1.06 11.49
C GLY A 34 1.94 -1.47 11.10
N PRO A 35 3.01 -1.04 11.80
CA PRO A 35 4.37 -1.51 11.52
C PRO A 35 4.52 -3.02 11.64
N GLN A 36 3.93 -3.64 12.67
CA GLN A 36 3.96 -5.10 12.82
C GLN A 36 3.15 -5.78 11.72
N ALA A 37 1.93 -5.30 11.46
CA ALA A 37 1.03 -5.88 10.47
C ALA A 37 1.59 -5.85 9.03
N THR A 38 2.42 -4.86 8.71
CA THR A 38 3.03 -4.67 7.38
C THR A 38 4.42 -5.27 7.23
N SER A 39 5.06 -5.67 8.33
CA SER A 39 6.47 -6.05 8.40
C SER A 39 6.89 -7.10 7.35
N ALA A 40 6.09 -8.14 7.12
CA ALA A 40 6.40 -9.19 6.15
C ALA A 40 6.44 -8.67 4.70
N LEU A 41 5.51 -7.78 4.35
CA LEU A 41 5.44 -7.17 3.02
C LEU A 41 6.54 -6.11 2.84
N VAL A 42 6.88 -5.38 3.90
CA VAL A 42 8.03 -4.46 3.91
C VAL A 42 9.35 -5.22 3.73
N ALA A 43 9.55 -6.35 4.41
CA ALA A 43 10.73 -7.17 4.21
C ALA A 43 10.78 -7.73 2.77
N LYS A 44 9.65 -8.19 2.23
CA LYS A 44 9.53 -8.66 0.84
C LYS A 44 9.79 -7.57 -0.21
N SER A 45 9.63 -6.29 0.13
CA SER A 45 9.88 -5.18 -0.80
C SER A 45 11.36 -4.99 -1.12
N ALA A 46 12.26 -5.45 -0.23
CA ALA A 46 13.71 -5.41 -0.46
C ALA A 46 14.17 -6.37 -1.58
N ASP A 47 13.38 -7.39 -1.88
CA ASP A 47 13.63 -8.27 -3.02
C ASP A 47 13.13 -7.62 -4.31
N LEU A 48 14.05 -7.29 -5.21
CA LEU A 48 13.77 -6.63 -6.48
C LEU A 48 13.72 -7.60 -7.67
N ALA A 49 13.92 -8.90 -7.46
CA ALA A 49 13.77 -9.89 -8.52
C ALA A 49 12.31 -9.92 -9.03
N PRO A 50 12.06 -10.24 -10.30
CA PRO A 50 10.72 -10.46 -10.81
C PRO A 50 10.03 -11.65 -10.12
N HIS A 51 8.74 -11.52 -9.80
CA HIS A 51 7.92 -12.60 -9.24
C HIS A 51 6.61 -12.76 -10.01
N ASP A 52 6.67 -13.37 -11.19
CA ASP A 52 5.49 -13.56 -12.05
C ASP A 52 4.46 -14.53 -11.44
N ASP A 53 4.89 -15.42 -10.55
CA ASP A 53 4.04 -16.38 -9.83
C ASP A 53 3.56 -15.87 -8.45
N PHE A 54 3.74 -14.57 -8.17
CA PHE A 54 3.31 -14.00 -6.89
C PHE A 54 1.78 -14.03 -6.76
N GLU A 55 1.30 -14.47 -5.60
CA GLU A 55 -0.11 -14.36 -5.21
C GLU A 55 -0.22 -13.79 -3.79
N PRO A 56 -1.19 -12.89 -3.52
CA PRO A 56 -1.39 -12.27 -2.21
C PRO A 56 -1.81 -13.26 -1.12
N GLY A 57 -2.25 -14.47 -1.48
CA GLY A 57 -2.65 -15.53 -0.54
C GLY A 57 -3.99 -15.26 0.16
N SER A 58 -4.70 -16.32 0.58
CA SER A 58 -6.00 -16.18 1.25
C SER A 58 -5.92 -15.46 2.59
N GLY A 59 -4.85 -15.70 3.36
CA GLY A 59 -4.65 -15.05 4.66
C GLY A 59 -4.56 -13.52 4.59
N TYR A 60 -4.13 -12.96 3.45
CA TYR A 60 -4.12 -11.50 3.26
C TYR A 60 -5.54 -10.94 3.07
N VAL A 61 -6.42 -11.67 2.37
CA VAL A 61 -7.82 -11.28 2.20
C VAL A 61 -8.53 -11.31 3.55
N ASP A 62 -8.37 -12.40 4.30
CA ASP A 62 -9.00 -12.57 5.61
C ASP A 62 -8.57 -11.45 6.56
N PHE A 63 -7.27 -11.14 6.58
CA PHE A 63 -6.71 -10.01 7.31
C PHE A 63 -7.34 -8.67 6.92
N LEU A 64 -7.44 -8.36 5.61
CA LEU A 64 -8.05 -7.11 5.16
C LEU A 64 -9.55 -7.02 5.49
N MET A 65 -10.25 -8.14 5.49
CA MET A 65 -11.67 -8.19 5.83
C MET A 65 -11.89 -7.95 7.32
N ASP A 66 -11.08 -8.58 8.17
CA ASP A 66 -11.14 -8.39 9.62
C ASP A 66 -10.87 -6.94 10.01
N ILE A 67 -9.79 -6.34 9.51
CA ILE A 67 -9.44 -4.95 9.85
C ILE A 67 -10.41 -3.92 9.26
N GLY A 68 -10.98 -4.19 8.08
CA GLY A 68 -11.79 -3.22 7.33
C GLY A 68 -13.27 -3.27 7.67
N TYR A 69 -13.78 -4.46 8.01
CA TYR A 69 -15.21 -4.71 8.21
C TYR A 69 -15.52 -5.35 9.57
N GLY A 70 -14.56 -5.98 10.25
CA GLY A 70 -14.72 -6.59 11.57
C GLY A 70 -15.93 -7.53 11.64
N GLU A 71 -16.79 -7.34 12.65
CA GLU A 71 -18.00 -8.15 12.85
C GLU A 71 -19.01 -8.09 11.69
N LYS A 72 -18.87 -7.13 10.76
CA LYS A 72 -19.77 -6.97 9.60
C LYS A 72 -19.30 -7.73 8.36
N VAL A 73 -18.25 -8.55 8.47
CA VAL A 73 -17.77 -9.39 7.37
C VAL A 73 -18.84 -10.41 6.99
N THR A 74 -19.23 -10.41 5.71
CA THR A 74 -20.12 -11.41 5.13
C THR A 74 -19.37 -12.27 4.11
N ALA A 75 -19.84 -13.49 3.87
CA ALA A 75 -19.23 -14.38 2.88
C ALA A 75 -19.19 -13.77 1.47
N ASP A 76 -20.22 -13.00 1.09
CA ASP A 76 -20.26 -12.28 -0.19
C ASP A 76 -19.15 -11.22 -0.30
N LEU A 77 -18.94 -10.44 0.78
CA LEU A 77 -17.85 -9.46 0.85
C LEU A 77 -16.48 -10.15 0.71
N VAL A 78 -16.25 -11.24 1.44
CA VAL A 78 -14.99 -12.00 1.35
C VAL A 78 -14.76 -12.50 -0.06
N GLN A 79 -15.74 -13.11 -0.71
CA GLN A 79 -15.60 -13.61 -2.08
C GLN A 79 -15.32 -12.49 -3.09
N LYS A 80 -16.05 -11.37 -2.96
CA LYS A 80 -15.87 -10.18 -3.82
C LYS A 80 -14.47 -9.60 -3.68
N TRP A 81 -14.00 -9.43 -2.44
CA TRP A 81 -12.67 -8.89 -2.18
C TRP A 81 -11.57 -9.87 -2.55
N ASN A 82 -11.73 -11.17 -2.30
CA ASN A 82 -10.78 -12.19 -2.74
C ASN A 82 -10.55 -12.09 -4.26
N ARG A 83 -11.62 -12.12 -5.06
CA ARG A 83 -11.50 -12.00 -6.53
C ARG A 83 -10.78 -10.71 -6.96
N SER A 84 -11.09 -9.60 -6.29
CA SER A 84 -10.51 -8.30 -6.63
C SER A 84 -9.03 -8.21 -6.24
N ILE A 85 -8.68 -8.71 -5.05
CA ILE A 85 -7.33 -8.72 -4.50
C ILE A 85 -6.43 -9.63 -5.32
N GLN A 86 -6.87 -10.85 -5.65
CA GLN A 86 -6.10 -11.73 -6.55
C GLN A 86 -5.87 -11.01 -7.88
N LYS A 87 -6.94 -10.57 -8.57
CA LYS A 87 -6.80 -9.89 -9.87
C LYS A 87 -5.83 -8.69 -9.87
N ILE A 88 -5.80 -7.90 -8.81
CA ILE A 88 -4.97 -6.68 -8.73
C ILE A 88 -3.55 -7.00 -8.28
N TYR A 89 -3.39 -7.95 -7.34
CA TYR A 89 -2.14 -8.19 -6.66
C TYR A 89 -1.41 -9.47 -7.10
N SER A 90 -1.86 -10.19 -8.12
CA SER A 90 -1.07 -11.28 -8.72
C SER A 90 0.11 -10.78 -9.57
N GLY A 91 1.15 -11.60 -9.66
CA GLY A 91 2.35 -11.38 -10.45
C GLY A 91 3.27 -10.26 -9.95
N ASP A 92 4.28 -9.93 -10.75
CA ASP A 92 5.35 -9.01 -10.34
C ASP A 92 4.84 -7.58 -10.07
N ILE A 93 3.91 -7.11 -10.91
CA ILE A 93 3.25 -5.81 -10.72
C ILE A 93 2.44 -5.83 -9.42
N GLY A 94 1.68 -6.90 -9.20
CA GLY A 94 0.87 -7.08 -8.00
C GLY A 94 1.71 -7.08 -6.72
N LYS A 95 2.83 -7.82 -6.72
CA LYS A 95 3.83 -7.80 -5.64
C LYS A 95 4.34 -6.39 -5.37
N LYS A 96 4.69 -5.62 -6.40
CA LYS A 96 5.17 -4.24 -6.24
C LYS A 96 4.09 -3.35 -5.62
N LEU A 97 2.84 -3.47 -6.08
CA LEU A 97 1.71 -2.68 -5.56
C LEU A 97 1.45 -2.96 -4.07
N ILE A 98 1.34 -4.24 -3.68
CA ILE A 98 1.05 -4.63 -2.29
C ILE A 98 2.20 -4.25 -1.34
N CYS A 99 3.45 -4.42 -1.78
CA CYS A 99 4.62 -4.02 -1.00
C CYS A 99 4.71 -2.49 -0.86
N MET A 100 4.41 -1.73 -1.93
CA MET A 100 4.38 -0.27 -1.88
C MET A 100 3.30 0.24 -0.92
N ALA A 101 2.12 -0.39 -0.92
CA ALA A 101 1.05 -0.08 0.03
C ALA A 101 1.49 -0.39 1.48
N ALA A 102 2.17 -1.51 1.71
CA ALA A 102 2.69 -1.87 3.02
C ALA A 102 3.76 -0.90 3.53
N VAL A 103 4.73 -0.51 2.68
CA VAL A 103 5.71 0.53 3.00
C VAL A 103 5.00 1.85 3.33
N CYS A 104 4.00 2.20 2.53
CA CYS A 104 3.20 3.40 2.76
C CYS A 104 2.45 3.38 4.09
N LEU A 105 1.92 2.24 4.49
CA LEU A 105 1.24 2.11 5.77
C LEU A 105 2.23 2.09 6.94
N ALA A 106 3.37 1.41 6.80
CA ALA A 106 4.39 1.24 7.84
C ALA A 106 5.09 2.55 8.21
N SER A 107 5.51 3.33 7.22
CA SER A 107 6.25 4.57 7.44
C SER A 107 5.42 5.82 7.24
N ARG A 108 4.22 5.73 6.63
CA ARG A 108 3.37 6.87 6.22
C ARG A 108 4.08 7.78 5.21
N ASP A 109 5.01 8.60 5.68
CA ASP A 109 5.76 9.62 4.95
C ASP A 109 7.08 9.11 4.32
N GLY A 110 7.66 8.03 4.84
CA GLY A 110 9.01 7.56 4.46
C GLY A 110 9.25 7.34 2.96
N LEU A 111 9.96 8.26 2.31
CA LEU A 111 10.29 8.18 0.89
C LEU A 111 11.42 7.19 0.57
N TYR A 112 12.36 7.05 1.50
CA TYR A 112 13.59 6.32 1.29
C TYR A 112 13.35 4.86 0.86
N ALA A 113 12.43 4.16 1.53
CA ALA A 113 12.08 2.78 1.24
C ALA A 113 11.42 2.59 -0.15
N ARG A 114 10.98 3.67 -0.80
CA ARG A 114 10.32 3.65 -2.11
C ARG A 114 11.28 3.99 -3.26
N LEU A 115 12.40 4.67 -2.97
CA LEU A 115 13.40 5.09 -3.96
C LEU A 115 13.92 3.96 -4.86
N PRO A 116 14.16 2.72 -4.37
CA PRO A 116 14.68 1.64 -5.23
C PRO A 116 13.76 1.28 -6.42
N HIS A 117 12.47 1.59 -6.33
CA HIS A 117 11.48 1.34 -7.39
C HIS A 117 11.38 2.47 -8.42
N ILE A 118 12.03 3.61 -8.18
CA ILE A 118 11.98 4.78 -9.05
C ILE A 118 13.09 4.67 -10.10
N ARG A 119 12.70 4.60 -11.38
CA ARG A 119 13.63 4.46 -12.53
C ARG A 119 13.55 5.62 -13.53
N CYS A 120 12.71 6.62 -13.27
CA CYS A 120 12.51 7.77 -14.14
C CYS A 120 12.34 9.06 -13.33
N PRO A 121 12.40 10.25 -13.98
CA PRO A 121 12.18 11.52 -13.32
C PRO A 121 10.80 11.58 -12.66
N VAL A 122 10.77 12.19 -11.47
CA VAL A 122 9.57 12.25 -10.63
C VAL A 122 9.20 13.69 -10.31
N LEU A 123 7.95 14.07 -10.56
CA LEU A 123 7.39 15.31 -10.06
C LEU A 123 6.72 15.09 -8.71
N TRP A 124 7.13 15.87 -7.70
CA TRP A 124 6.54 15.89 -6.37
C TRP A 124 5.50 17.01 -6.26
N MET A 125 4.26 16.66 -5.91
CA MET A 125 3.21 17.62 -5.58
C MET A 125 2.63 17.36 -4.19
N GLN A 126 2.68 18.36 -3.32
CA GLN A 126 2.03 18.36 -2.01
C GLN A 126 0.82 19.30 -2.04
N VAL A 127 -0.34 18.79 -1.64
CA VAL A 127 -1.56 19.60 -1.46
C VAL A 127 -1.77 19.94 0.00
N LEU A 128 -2.37 21.10 0.26
CA LEU A 128 -2.61 21.64 1.61
C LEU A 128 -3.61 20.80 2.45
N ASN A 129 -4.23 19.78 1.85
CA ASN A 129 -5.27 18.95 2.48
C ASN A 129 -4.72 17.51 2.66
N PRO A 130 -4.85 16.89 3.85
CA PRO A 130 -3.92 15.88 4.36
C PRO A 130 -4.18 14.46 3.84
N PHE A 131 -4.66 14.26 2.61
CA PHE A 131 -5.05 12.91 2.16
C PHE A 131 -4.28 12.35 0.97
N LEU A 132 -3.42 13.13 0.29
CA LEU A 132 -2.67 12.58 -0.84
C LEU A 132 -1.46 13.44 -1.25
N ILE A 133 -0.26 12.85 -1.20
CA ILE A 133 0.88 13.31 -2.01
C ILE A 133 1.03 12.30 -3.14
N ALA A 134 1.04 12.78 -4.38
CA ALA A 134 1.19 11.96 -5.57
C ALA A 134 2.51 12.29 -6.25
N PHE A 135 3.29 11.27 -6.54
CA PHE A 135 4.40 11.36 -7.47
C PHE A 135 3.94 11.03 -8.87
N ILE A 136 4.26 11.91 -9.81
CA ILE A 136 4.04 11.65 -11.23
C ILE A 136 5.35 11.19 -11.84
N LEU A 137 5.36 9.97 -12.34
CA LEU A 137 6.46 9.43 -13.14
C LEU A 137 6.29 9.92 -14.58
N PHE A 138 7.26 10.66 -15.13
CA PHE A 138 7.33 11.00 -16.57
C PHE A 138 8.05 9.88 -17.36
#